data_AF-A0A5J4E4P8-F1
#
_entry.id   AF-A0A5J4E4P8-F1
#
_cell.length_a   1.000
_cell.length_b   1.000
_cell.length_c   1.000
_cell.angle_alpha   90.00
_cell.angle_beta   90.00
_cell.angle_gamma   90.00
#
_symmetry.space_group_name_H-M   'P 1'
#
loop_
_entity.id
_entity.type
_entity.pdbx_description
1 polymer ?
#
loop_
_entity_poly.entity_id
_entity_poly.type
_entity_poly.pdbx_seq_one_letter_code
_entity_poly.pdbx_strand_id
1 'polypeptide(L)'
;MSTDTSNRVEHWQRTKRLMFITLAIWFFFSFVVHWFANSLNAFTFLDFPLGFYMAAQGSEIAFVITLFWFVRAQHNIDRECGFAEED
;
A
#
# COMPACT_ATOMS: atom_id res chain seq x y z
N MET A 1 -31.18 16.80 1.98
CA MET A 1 -31.11 15.35 2.27
C MET A 1 -30.34 14.53 1.22
N SER A 2 -30.02 15.06 0.02
CA SER A 2 -29.33 14.31 -1.05
C SER A 2 -27.80 14.33 -0.98
N THR A 3 -27.20 15.31 -0.31
CA THR A 3 -25.74 15.51 -0.24
C THR A 3 -25.03 14.45 0.62
N ASP A 4 -25.58 14.06 1.77
CA ASP A 4 -24.95 13.08 2.67
C ASP A 4 -24.82 11.68 2.04
N THR A 5 -25.81 11.27 1.25
CA THR A 5 -25.77 9.96 0.58
C THR A 5 -24.75 9.94 -0.55
N SER A 6 -24.61 11.04 -1.30
CA SER A 6 -23.58 11.18 -2.34
C SER A 6 -22.17 11.08 -1.76
N ASN A 7 -21.89 11.81 -0.68
CA ASN A 7 -20.59 11.82 -0.03
C ASN A 7 -20.22 10.44 0.56
N ARG A 8 -21.19 9.72 1.14
CA ARG A 8 -20.99 8.33 1.61
C ARG A 8 -20.63 7.36 0.48
N VAL A 9 -21.31 7.46 -0.66
CA VAL A 9 -21.03 6.59 -1.81
C VAL A 9 -19.64 6.86 -2.37
N GLU A 10 -19.27 8.13 -2.49
CA GLU A 10 -17.94 8.54 -2.97
C GLU A 10 -16.82 8.09 -2.02
N HIS A 11 -16.99 8.31 -0.72
CA HIS A 11 -16.06 7.85 0.32
C HIS A 11 -15.82 6.34 0.22
N TRP A 12 -16.90 5.55 0.13
CA TRP A 12 -16.81 4.11 0.01
C TRP A 12 -16.10 3.66 -1.27
N GLN A 13 -16.40 4.29 -2.41
CA GLN A 13 -15.73 3.97 -3.68
C GLN A 13 -14.24 4.25 -3.62
N ARG A 14 -13.84 5.39 -3.07
CA ARG A 14 -12.42 5.79 -2.93
C ARG A 14 -11.67 4.89 -1.95
N THR A 15 -12.26 4.62 -0.78
CA THR A 15 -11.71 3.72 0.24
C THR A 15 -11.52 2.30 -0.30
N LYS A 16 -12.52 1.74 -1.00
CA LYS A 16 -12.37 0.43 -1.68
C LYS A 16 -11.24 0.42 -2.70
N ARG A 17 -11.12 1.48 -3.51
CA ARG A 17 -10.02 1.59 -4.49
C ARG A 17 -8.67 1.60 -3.78
N LEU A 18 -8.54 2.35 -2.69
CA LEU A 18 -7.33 2.38 -1.88
C LEU A 18 -6.99 1.00 -1.30
N MET A 19 -7.99 0.26 -0.80
CA MET A 19 -7.83 -1.11 -0.33
C MET A 19 -7.31 -2.04 -1.45
N PHE A 20 -7.91 -2.03 -2.63
CA PHE A 20 -7.46 -2.87 -3.75
C PHE A 20 -6.02 -2.55 -4.19
N ILE A 21 -5.64 -1.26 -4.23
CA ILE A 21 -4.27 -0.85 -4.54
C ILE A 21 -3.30 -1.37 -3.47
N THR A 22 -3.67 -1.22 -2.20
CA THR A 22 -2.87 -1.69 -1.06
C THR A 22 -2.66 -3.20 -1.10
N LEU A 23 -3.72 -3.96 -1.38
CA LEU A 23 -3.65 -5.41 -1.56
C LEU A 23 -2.79 -5.81 -2.77
N ALA A 24 -2.83 -5.06 -3.86
CA ALA A 24 -1.98 -5.31 -5.03
C ALA A 24 -0.49 -5.08 -4.71
N ILE A 25 -0.18 -4.02 -3.96
CA ILE A 25 1.19 -3.76 -3.48
C ILE A 25 1.64 -4.89 -2.55
N TRP A 26 0.78 -5.29 -1.60
CA TRP A 26 1.04 -6.43 -0.71
C TRP A 26 1.32 -7.70 -1.49
N PHE A 27 0.47 -8.04 -2.46
CA PHE A 27 0.65 -9.22 -3.30
C PHE A 27 1.98 -9.17 -4.06
N PHE A 28 2.36 -8.02 -4.59
CA PHE A 28 3.62 -7.86 -5.32
C PHE A 28 4.84 -8.16 -4.43
N PHE A 29 4.94 -7.53 -3.27
CA PHE A 29 6.10 -7.72 -2.38
C PHE A 29 6.10 -9.07 -1.66
N SER A 30 4.93 -9.66 -1.39
CA SER A 30 4.82 -10.98 -0.79
C SER A 30 5.07 -12.12 -1.78
N PHE A 31 4.59 -12.02 -3.02
CA PHE A 31 4.63 -13.14 -3.96
C PHE A 31 5.53 -12.89 -5.16
N VAL A 32 5.30 -11.79 -5.90
CA VAL A 32 5.98 -11.54 -7.17
C VAL A 32 7.49 -11.42 -6.96
N VAL A 33 7.92 -10.61 -5.99
CA VAL A 33 9.35 -10.44 -5.67
C VAL A 33 10.01 -11.79 -5.32
N HIS A 34 9.35 -12.62 -4.52
CA HIS A 34 9.88 -13.92 -4.12
C HIS A 34 9.89 -14.94 -5.25
N TRP A 35 8.92 -14.91 -6.15
CA TRP A 35 8.89 -15.75 -7.35
C TRP A 35 10.10 -15.50 -8.25
N PHE A 36 10.52 -14.24 -8.34
CA PHE A 36 11.68 -13.82 -9.13
C PHE A 36 12.97 -13.75 -8.30
N ALA A 37 12.99 -14.24 -7.05
CA ALA A 37 14.16 -14.13 -6.17
C ALA A 37 15.45 -14.71 -6.78
N ASN A 38 15.36 -15.83 -7.49
CA ASN A 38 16.51 -16.43 -8.17
C ASN A 38 17.09 -15.52 -9.27
N SER A 39 16.23 -14.84 -10.03
CA SER A 39 16.66 -13.88 -11.04
C SER A 39 17.23 -12.61 -10.40
N LEU A 40 16.58 -12.14 -9.32
CA LEU A 40 17.04 -10.98 -8.56
C LEU A 40 18.40 -11.22 -7.91
N ASN A 41 18.69 -12.45 -7.45
CA ASN A 41 19.97 -12.81 -6.85
C ASN A 41 21.17 -12.70 -7.81
N ALA A 42 20.95 -12.53 -9.12
CA ALA A 42 22.02 -12.17 -10.06
C ALA A 42 22.56 -10.75 -9.82
N PHE A 43 21.78 -9.89 -9.16
CA PHE A 43 22.18 -8.56 -8.74
C PHE A 43 22.52 -8.54 -7.26
N THR A 44 23.49 -7.71 -6.88
CA THR A 44 23.88 -7.50 -5.49
C THR A 44 23.45 -6.11 -5.01
N PHE A 45 23.03 -6.03 -3.77
CA PHE A 45 22.67 -4.81 -3.06
C PHE A 45 23.24 -4.86 -1.66
N LEU A 46 24.07 -3.87 -1.29
CA LEU A 46 24.78 -3.82 -0.01
C LEU A 46 25.56 -5.11 0.31
N ASP A 47 26.26 -5.66 -0.70
CA ASP A 47 26.99 -6.94 -0.65
C ASP A 47 26.14 -8.20 -0.42
N PHE A 48 24.81 -8.10 -0.45
CA PHE A 48 23.90 -9.24 -0.42
C PHE A 48 23.23 -9.49 -1.78
N PRO A 49 22.91 -10.75 -2.14
CA PRO A 49 22.04 -11.02 -3.28
C PRO A 49 20.70 -10.28 -3.13
N LEU A 50 20.23 -9.61 -4.18
CA LEU A 50 19.08 -8.72 -4.08
C LEU A 50 17.80 -9.47 -3.69
N GLY A 51 17.58 -10.68 -4.20
CA GLY A 51 16.43 -11.50 -3.81
C GLY A 51 16.47 -11.88 -2.32
N PHE A 52 17.66 -12.17 -1.78
CA PHE A 52 17.86 -12.40 -0.35
C PHE A 52 17.58 -11.13 0.48
N TYR A 53 18.12 -9.98 0.06
CA TYR A 53 17.85 -8.70 0.73
C TYR A 53 16.37 -8.35 0.75
N MET A 54 15.66 -8.56 -0.36
CA MET A 54 14.23 -8.32 -0.45
C MET A 54 13.41 -9.19 0.50
N ALA A 55 13.77 -10.48 0.63
CA ALA A 55 13.14 -11.39 1.59
C ALA A 55 13.43 -11.04 3.05
N ALA A 56 14.62 -10.49 3.35
CA ALA A 56 15.04 -10.20 4.72
C ALA A 56 14.59 -8.82 5.23
N GLN A 57 14.65 -7.79 4.39
CA GLN A 57 14.40 -6.39 4.80
C GLN A 57 13.63 -5.59 3.76
N GLY A 58 13.90 -5.80 2.46
CA GLY A 58 13.35 -4.95 1.41
C GLY A 58 11.81 -4.95 1.35
N SER A 59 11.17 -6.13 1.40
CA SER A 59 9.71 -6.23 1.40
C SER A 59 9.09 -5.65 2.69
N GLU A 60 9.76 -5.82 3.84
CA GLU A 60 9.26 -5.27 5.11
C GLU A 60 9.29 -3.74 5.14
N ILE A 61 10.37 -3.15 4.62
CA ILE A 61 10.45 -1.69 4.42
C ILE A 61 9.34 -1.22 3.48
N ALA A 62 9.06 -1.96 2.40
CA ALA A 62 7.98 -1.63 1.47
C ALA A 62 6.59 -1.68 2.14
N PHE A 63 6.34 -2.62 3.05
CA PHE A 63 5.09 -2.68 3.80
C PHE A 63 4.95 -1.50 4.77
N VAL A 64 6.00 -1.13 5.49
CA VAL A 64 5.97 0.05 6.38
C VAL A 64 5.67 1.33 5.58
N ILE A 65 6.34 1.52 4.44
CA ILE A 65 6.06 2.67 3.55
C ILE A 65 4.61 2.65 3.08
N THR A 66 4.11 1.48 2.69
CA THR A 66 2.72 1.29 2.25
C THR A 66 1.72 1.62 3.36
N LEU A 67 2.02 1.28 4.61
CA LEU A 67 1.19 1.63 5.77
C LEU A 67 1.08 3.14 5.96
N PHE A 68 2.22 3.85 6.00
CA PHE A 68 2.21 5.31 6.14
C PHE A 68 1.47 6.00 4.98
N TRP A 69 1.70 5.51 3.76
CA TRP A 69 1.00 6.01 2.59
C TRP A 69 -0.51 5.74 2.66
N PHE A 70 -0.92 4.54 3.06
CA PHE A 70 -2.33 4.16 3.22
C PHE A 70 -3.03 5.06 4.24
N VAL A 71 -2.44 5.25 5.43
CA VAL A 71 -3.02 6.10 6.48
C VAL A 71 -3.20 7.53 5.96
N ARG A 72 -2.19 8.09 5.28
CA ARG A 72 -2.28 9.44 4.73
C ARG A 72 -3.32 9.55 3.61
N ALA A 73 -3.41 8.55 2.74
CA ALA A 73 -4.38 8.51 1.66
C ALA A 73 -5.82 8.37 2.20
N GLN A 74 -6.02 7.50 3.19
CA GLN A 74 -7.32 7.31 3.84
C GLN A 74 -7.76 8.60 4.54
N HIS A 75 -6.88 9.21 5.34
CA HIS A 75 -7.16 10.48 6.01
C HIS A 75 -7.54 11.60 5.03
N ASN A 76 -6.90 11.67 3.86
CA ASN A 76 -7.29 12.63 2.82
C ASN A 76 -8.69 12.34 2.28
N ILE A 77 -9.04 11.07 2.04
CA ILE A 77 -10.40 10.67 1.62
C ILE A 77 -11.43 11.05 2.68
N ASP A 78 -11.11 10.81 3.97
CA ASP A 78 -11.98 11.14 5.09
C ASP A 78 -12.21 12.66 5.15
N ARG A 79 -11.16 13.49 5.03
CA ARG A 79 -11.27 14.95 4.99
C ARG A 79 -12.10 15.47 3.81
N GLU A 80 -11.86 14.96 2.61
CA GLU A 80 -12.55 15.40 1.39
C GLU A 80 -14.04 15.03 1.41
N CYS A 81 -14.39 13.90 2.03
CA CYS A 81 -15.79 13.45 2.13
C CYS A 81 -16.49 13.92 3.41
N GLY A 82 -15.83 14.68 4.29
CA GLY A 82 -16.41 15.23 5.52
C GLY A 82 -16.53 14.23 6.68
N PHE A 83 -15.71 13.18 6.69
CA PHE A 83 -15.63 12.14 7.73
C PHE A 83 -14.39 12.23 8.62
N ALA A 84 -13.55 13.26 8.44
CA ALA A 84 -12.40 13.46 9.31
C ALA A 84 -12.84 13.83 10.74
N GLU A 85 -12.21 13.22 11.73
CA GLU A 85 -12.36 13.59 13.14
C GLU A 85 -11.70 14.96 13.38
N GLU A 86 -12.24 15.76 14.29
CA GLU A 86 -11.61 17.03 14.70
C GLU A 86 -10.35 16.70 15.53
N ASP A 87 -9.19 17.20 15.08
CA ASP A 87 -7.88 17.02 15.74
C ASP A 87 -7.84 17.61 17.16
#